data_AF-A0A2C9LVF6-F1
#
_entry.id   AF-A0A2C9LVF6-F1
#
_cell.length_a   1.000
_cell.length_b   1.000
_cell.length_c   1.000
_cell.angle_alpha   90.00
_cell.angle_beta   90.00
_cell.angle_gamma   90.00
#
_symmetry.space_group_name_H-M   'P 1'
#
loop_
_entity.id
_entity.type
_entity.pdbx_description
1 polymer ?
#
loop_
_entity_poly.entity_id
_entity_poly.type
_entity_poly.pdbx_seq_one_letter_code
_entity_poly.pdbx_strand_id
1 'polypeptide(L)'
;MHISEREVSVEMFCRLPLARISRRYLTILGTLGFVFAAMMVYTHVDEERYMTFQEKYLEIFRFVPSPRPYPPEGALDKSQTCIHPKLDVTDPVMMHFYKKLKKVQCKGVTNWVFVSNGTLRFDPKAVILYGSFKCNYFPLIRGPGDYNITYGNMTEYVQDGSALVSDFFKIECMSTKKKNYTNIHAGVHVNKTIKARLASNKPPAGGLGLSVALLGFDSMSRMSWLRRMPITRNYLVNSLNAIELEGYNILGDGTPAALLPILTGKHEQELPEARRSMNFSNPVDDFPWIWKDFQNNGYVTSWADAEVSIAPFNYRLLGFEHSPTDYFMRPFFLAVDPTYKKYSRYCHGSEPKHMVWLKWIQDLFYMYKDDPKFLVHFYTPLSHDDNNLITM
;
A
#
# COMPACT_ATOMS: atom_id res chain seq x y z
N MET A 1 -22.63 -16.61 -14.63
CA MET A 1 -23.65 -16.80 -13.57
C MET A 1 -23.58 -15.54 -12.72
N HIS A 2 -24.42 -14.55 -13.05
CA HIS A 2 -24.46 -13.26 -12.36
C HIS A 2 -25.11 -13.46 -10.99
N ILE A 3 -24.33 -13.27 -9.93
CA ILE A 3 -24.87 -13.11 -8.58
C ILE A 3 -24.87 -11.59 -8.35
N SER A 4 -26.08 -11.03 -8.25
CA SER A 4 -26.27 -9.63 -7.91
C SER A 4 -25.74 -9.36 -6.52
N GLU A 5 -24.88 -8.35 -6.38
CA GLU A 5 -24.60 -7.69 -5.12
C GLU A 5 -25.91 -7.12 -4.56
N ARG A 6 -26.43 -7.77 -3.51
CA ARG A 6 -27.26 -7.11 -2.51
C ARG A 6 -26.50 -7.18 -1.20
N GLU A 7 -25.45 -6.38 -1.10
CA GLU A 7 -25.01 -5.93 0.21
C GLU A 7 -25.84 -4.70 0.57
N VAL A 8 -26.41 -4.74 1.77
CA VAL A 8 -27.06 -3.60 2.39
C VAL A 8 -25.94 -2.62 2.75
N SER A 9 -25.63 -1.72 1.83
CA SER A 9 -24.91 -0.50 2.15
C SER A 9 -25.79 0.32 3.08
N VAL A 10 -25.44 0.35 4.37
CA VAL A 10 -25.90 1.44 5.24
C VAL A 10 -25.09 2.66 4.85
N GLU A 11 -25.54 3.36 3.81
CA GLU A 11 -25.07 4.71 3.51
C GLU A 11 -25.38 5.59 4.72
N MET A 12 -24.37 5.86 5.54
CA MET A 12 -24.49 6.79 6.65
C MET A 12 -24.29 8.22 6.13
N PHE A 13 -25.24 8.70 5.34
CA PHE A 13 -25.36 10.13 5.06
C PHE A 13 -25.90 10.82 6.32
N CYS A 14 -25.04 11.51 7.06
CA CYS A 14 -25.46 12.52 8.02
C CYS A 14 -26.19 13.63 7.27
N ARG A 15 -27.51 13.53 7.13
CA ARG A 15 -28.36 14.64 6.67
C ARG A 15 -28.34 15.74 7.73
N LEU A 16 -27.73 16.87 7.39
CA LEU A 16 -27.96 18.13 8.10
C LEU A 16 -29.45 18.50 7.97
N PRO A 17 -30.12 18.97 9.04
CA PRO A 17 -31.46 19.51 8.92
C PRO A 17 -31.39 20.87 8.19
N LEU A 18 -31.92 20.93 6.96
CA LEU A 18 -32.14 22.18 6.25
C LEU A 18 -33.26 22.97 6.94
N ALA A 19 -32.89 23.99 7.70
CA ALA A 19 -33.83 24.99 8.19
C ALA A 19 -34.32 25.87 7.03
N ARG A 20 -35.63 25.87 6.79
CA ARG A 20 -36.33 26.82 5.91
C ARG A 20 -36.20 28.23 6.50
N ILE A 21 -35.42 29.10 5.88
CA ILE A 21 -35.44 30.54 6.15
C ILE A 21 -36.27 31.21 5.06
N SER A 22 -37.31 31.94 5.47
CA SER A 22 -38.21 32.67 4.60
C SER A 22 -37.52 33.88 3.99
N ARG A 23 -37.72 34.06 2.68
CA ARG A 23 -37.35 35.27 1.94
C ARG A 23 -38.21 36.44 2.40
N ARG A 24 -37.61 37.40 3.09
CA ARG A 24 -37.87 38.86 2.98
C ARG A 24 -36.87 39.60 3.88
N TYR A 25 -36.34 40.72 3.39
CA TYR A 25 -35.29 41.58 3.97
C TYR A 25 -33.84 41.18 3.67
N LEU A 26 -33.47 41.16 2.40
CA LEU A 26 -32.07 41.12 1.97
C LEU A 26 -31.88 42.02 0.74
N THR A 27 -31.55 43.29 0.94
CA THR A 27 -30.95 44.10 -0.15
C THR A 27 -30.17 45.36 0.26
N ILE A 28 -30.10 45.78 1.52
CA ILE A 28 -29.39 47.05 1.86
C ILE A 28 -28.33 46.92 2.98
N LEU A 29 -28.32 45.84 3.76
CA LEU A 29 -27.28 45.61 4.80
C LEU A 29 -26.11 44.70 4.37
N GLY A 30 -26.19 44.06 3.19
CA GLY A 30 -25.21 43.06 2.74
C GLY A 30 -23.94 43.63 2.11
N THR A 31 -23.96 44.87 1.62
CA THR A 31 -22.83 45.46 0.89
C THR A 31 -21.79 46.11 1.81
N LEU A 32 -22.21 46.65 2.97
CA LEU A 32 -21.29 47.24 3.96
C LEU A 32 -20.59 46.19 4.83
N GLY A 33 -21.25 45.06 5.13
CA GLY A 33 -20.64 43.96 5.91
C GLY A 33 -19.56 43.19 5.15
N PHE A 34 -19.67 43.07 3.82
CA PHE A 34 -18.69 42.35 3.00
C PHE A 34 -17.35 43.09 2.88
N VAL A 35 -17.36 44.42 2.87
CA VAL A 35 -16.13 45.22 2.80
C VAL A 35 -15.36 45.19 4.13
N PHE A 36 -16.07 45.22 5.26
CA PHE A 36 -15.45 45.11 6.59
C PHE A 36 -14.88 43.70 6.86
N ALA A 37 -15.59 42.65 6.44
CA ALA A 37 -15.11 41.28 6.57
C ALA A 37 -13.89 41.02 5.66
N ALA A 38 -13.88 41.55 4.43
CA ALA A 38 -12.74 41.44 3.52
C ALA A 38 -11.50 42.17 4.05
N MET A 39 -11.65 43.35 4.67
CA MET A 39 -10.53 44.07 5.30
C MET A 39 -10.00 43.34 6.53
N MET A 40 -10.87 42.79 7.40
CA MET A 40 -10.41 42.01 8.56
C MET A 40 -9.70 40.71 8.16
N VAL A 41 -10.16 40.03 7.10
CA VAL A 41 -9.46 38.86 6.55
C VAL A 41 -8.12 39.27 5.95
N TYR A 42 -8.05 40.41 5.24
CA TYR A 42 -6.79 40.89 4.66
C TYR A 42 -5.77 41.32 5.72
N THR A 43 -6.20 41.95 6.82
CA THR A 43 -5.31 42.32 7.94
C THR A 43 -4.92 41.13 8.81
N HIS A 44 -5.74 40.06 8.90
CA HIS A 44 -5.35 38.85 9.63
C HIS A 44 -4.45 37.90 8.83
N VAL A 45 -4.50 37.96 7.49
CA VAL A 45 -3.65 37.13 6.62
C VAL A 45 -2.19 37.62 6.59
N ASP A 46 -1.92 38.87 6.97
CA ASP A 46 -0.56 39.43 6.93
C ASP A 46 0.26 39.24 8.22
N GLU A 47 -0.39 38.99 9.37
CA GLU A 47 0.31 38.79 10.66
C GLU A 47 0.75 37.33 10.92
N GLU A 48 0.27 36.35 10.16
CA GLU A 48 0.54 34.92 10.44
C GLU A 48 1.80 34.36 9.74
N ARG A 49 2.69 35.22 9.25
CA ARG A 49 3.86 34.80 8.46
C ARG A 49 5.19 35.05 9.15
N TYR A 50 5.38 34.58 10.38
CA TYR A 50 6.71 34.23 10.93
C TYR A 50 6.54 33.40 12.22
N MET A 51 6.29 32.09 12.10
CA MET A 51 6.57 31.13 13.17
C MET A 51 7.31 29.94 12.59
N THR A 52 8.41 29.56 13.25
CA THR A 52 9.30 28.50 12.79
C THR A 52 8.60 27.14 12.77
N PHE A 53 8.82 26.38 11.70
CA PHE A 53 8.21 25.07 11.42
C PHE A 53 8.33 24.05 12.57
N GLN A 54 9.31 24.25 13.47
CA GLN A 54 9.55 23.44 14.67
C GLN A 54 8.46 23.59 15.74
N GLU A 55 7.81 24.76 15.83
CA GLU A 55 6.75 25.03 16.82
C GLU A 55 5.42 24.40 16.42
N LYS A 56 5.08 24.38 15.12
CA LYS A 56 3.91 23.65 14.59
C LYS A 56 4.01 22.14 14.81
N TYR A 57 5.22 21.57 14.75
CA TYR A 57 5.42 20.13 14.97
C TYR A 57 5.28 19.76 16.45
N LEU A 58 5.81 20.58 17.36
CA LEU A 58 5.67 20.37 18.81
C LEU A 58 4.23 20.59 19.30
N GLU A 59 3.44 21.46 18.66
CA GLU A 59 2.01 21.60 18.97
C GLU A 59 1.24 20.31 18.63
N ILE A 60 1.46 19.68 17.48
CA ILE A 60 0.77 18.42 17.11
C ILE A 60 1.02 17.32 18.16
N PHE A 61 2.22 17.24 18.72
CA PHE A 61 2.55 16.27 19.78
C PHE A 61 2.18 16.74 21.19
N ARG A 62 2.02 18.04 21.45
CA ARG A 62 1.43 18.56 22.71
C ARG A 62 -0.08 18.35 22.76
N PHE A 63 -0.74 18.21 21.61
CA PHE A 63 -2.16 17.81 21.48
C PHE A 63 -2.38 16.30 21.43
N VAL A 64 -1.33 15.48 21.52
CA VAL A 64 -1.48 14.09 21.96
C VAL A 64 -1.43 14.12 23.49
N PRO A 65 -2.56 14.25 24.20
CA PRO A 65 -2.53 14.11 25.65
C PRO A 65 -1.88 12.76 25.95
N SER A 66 -0.96 12.75 26.93
CA SER A 66 -0.60 11.53 27.68
C SER A 66 -1.87 10.69 27.83
N PRO A 67 -1.85 9.39 27.48
CA PRO A 67 -3.07 8.60 27.31
C PRO A 67 -3.96 8.87 28.50
N ARG A 68 -5.04 9.65 28.27
CA ARG A 68 -6.01 9.87 29.32
C ARG A 68 -6.46 8.46 29.68
N PRO A 69 -6.56 8.10 30.96
CA PRO A 69 -7.27 6.89 31.33
C PRO A 69 -8.57 6.91 30.53
N TYR A 70 -8.80 5.88 29.72
CA TYR A 70 -9.99 5.80 28.90
C TYR A 70 -11.18 6.18 29.79
N PRO A 71 -12.08 7.06 29.34
CA PRO A 71 -13.29 7.33 30.09
C PRO A 71 -13.92 5.98 30.44
N PRO A 72 -14.37 5.78 31.69
CA PRO A 72 -15.04 4.54 32.07
C PRO A 72 -16.12 4.23 31.02
N GLU A 73 -16.27 2.95 30.68
CA GLU A 73 -17.23 2.47 29.69
C GLU A 73 -18.59 3.17 29.87
N GLY A 74 -18.93 4.09 28.98
CA GLY A 74 -20.23 4.79 28.99
C GLY A 74 -20.20 6.31 28.98
N ALA A 75 -19.05 6.98 29.10
CA ALA A 75 -19.01 8.44 28.93
C ALA A 75 -19.09 8.82 27.44
N LEU A 76 -20.27 9.23 26.98
CA LEU A 76 -20.44 9.94 25.70
C LEU A 76 -19.68 11.28 25.78
N ASP A 77 -18.68 11.46 24.92
CA ASP A 77 -18.12 12.79 24.69
C ASP A 77 -19.16 13.63 23.93
N LYS A 78 -19.84 14.53 24.65
CA LYS A 78 -20.88 15.41 24.10
C LYS A 78 -20.36 16.40 23.06
N SER A 79 -19.04 16.46 22.82
CA SER A 79 -18.43 17.32 21.80
C SER A 79 -18.33 16.69 20.41
N GLN A 80 -18.48 15.37 20.28
CA GLN A 80 -18.40 14.69 18.97
C GLN A 80 -19.74 14.72 18.23
N THR A 81 -19.76 15.34 17.05
CA THR A 81 -20.94 15.35 16.16
C THR A 81 -21.22 13.99 15.53
N CYS A 82 -20.18 13.18 15.28
CA CYS A 82 -20.30 11.81 14.80
C CYS A 82 -20.04 10.83 15.94
N ILE A 83 -21.08 10.11 16.38
CA ILE A 83 -20.95 9.06 17.39
C ILE A 83 -20.70 7.74 16.66
N HIS A 84 -19.51 7.18 16.85
CA HIS A 84 -19.14 5.91 16.22
C HIS A 84 -19.89 4.75 16.89
N PRO A 85 -20.46 3.80 16.12
CA PRO A 85 -21.10 2.64 16.71
C PRO A 85 -20.07 1.78 17.44
N LYS A 86 -20.40 1.36 18.65
CA LYS A 86 -19.64 0.33 19.37
C LYS A 86 -20.08 -1.03 18.84
N LEU A 87 -19.24 -1.66 18.03
CA LEU A 87 -19.51 -2.96 17.44
C LEU A 87 -18.95 -4.08 18.32
N ASP A 88 -19.75 -5.12 18.55
CA ASP A 88 -19.29 -6.34 19.23
C ASP A 88 -18.46 -7.21 18.28
N VAL A 89 -17.23 -7.50 18.68
CA VAL A 89 -16.33 -8.38 17.94
C VAL A 89 -16.90 -9.80 17.86
N THR A 90 -17.71 -10.23 18.83
CA THR A 90 -18.33 -11.55 18.88
C THR A 90 -19.82 -11.55 18.52
N ASP A 91 -20.30 -10.50 17.86
CA ASP A 91 -21.70 -10.40 17.41
C ASP A 91 -22.19 -11.71 16.74
N PRO A 92 -23.24 -12.37 17.25
CA PRO A 92 -23.68 -13.68 16.77
C PRO A 92 -24.03 -13.73 15.29
N VAL A 93 -24.56 -12.64 14.72
CA VAL A 93 -24.90 -12.55 13.29
C VAL A 93 -23.60 -12.52 12.48
N MET A 94 -22.63 -11.70 12.89
CA MET A 94 -21.36 -11.60 12.18
C MET A 94 -20.51 -12.86 12.31
N MET A 95 -20.57 -13.55 13.44
CA MET A 95 -19.81 -14.78 13.68
C MET A 95 -20.25 -15.93 12.77
N HIS A 96 -21.46 -15.90 12.21
CA HIS A 96 -21.90 -16.87 11.20
C HIS A 96 -21.07 -16.82 9.90
N PHE A 97 -20.54 -15.65 9.55
CA PHE A 97 -19.71 -15.44 8.35
C PHE A 97 -18.22 -15.66 8.62
N TYR A 98 -17.81 -15.69 9.88
CA TYR A 98 -16.42 -15.92 10.27
C TYR A 98 -16.07 -17.41 10.17
N LYS A 99 -15.12 -17.72 9.28
CA LYS A 99 -14.62 -19.08 9.07
C LYS A 99 -13.11 -19.11 9.27
N LYS A 100 -12.64 -20.05 10.08
CA LYS A 100 -11.21 -20.32 10.19
C LYS A 100 -10.77 -21.26 9.08
N LEU A 101 -10.11 -20.70 8.06
CA LEU A 101 -9.56 -21.50 6.95
C LEU A 101 -8.17 -22.04 7.31
N LYS A 102 -7.67 -22.96 6.48
CA LYS A 102 -6.28 -23.44 6.59
C LYS A 102 -5.34 -22.41 5.97
N LYS A 103 -4.17 -22.24 6.58
CA LYS A 103 -3.07 -21.47 5.98
C LYS A 103 -2.74 -22.00 4.59
N VAL A 104 -2.38 -21.09 3.68
CA VAL A 104 -1.93 -21.44 2.34
C VAL A 104 -0.69 -22.33 2.43
N GLN A 105 -0.76 -23.52 1.84
CA GLN A 105 0.36 -24.47 1.78
C GLN A 105 0.67 -24.78 0.31
N CYS A 106 1.87 -24.42 -0.13
CA CYS A 106 2.33 -24.60 -1.51
C CYS A 106 3.16 -25.88 -1.62
N LYS A 107 2.45 -27.02 -1.68
CA LYS A 107 3.06 -28.35 -1.78
C LYS A 107 3.25 -28.77 -3.25
N GLY A 108 4.26 -29.60 -3.51
CA GLY A 108 4.39 -30.34 -4.78
C GLY A 108 5.25 -29.69 -5.86
N VAL A 109 5.72 -28.45 -5.67
CA VAL A 109 6.70 -27.80 -6.54
C VAL A 109 7.82 -27.27 -5.66
N THR A 110 9.07 -27.57 -6.00
CA THR A 110 10.26 -27.02 -5.29
C THR A 110 10.86 -25.93 -6.16
N ASN A 111 11.02 -24.71 -5.62
CA ASN A 111 11.81 -23.68 -6.31
C ASN A 111 13.28 -24.11 -6.34
N TRP A 112 13.92 -24.04 -7.51
CA TRP A 112 15.33 -24.43 -7.64
C TRP A 112 16.28 -23.34 -7.19
N VAL A 113 15.81 -22.09 -7.25
CA VAL A 113 16.55 -20.92 -6.78
C VAL A 113 15.64 -20.08 -5.90
N PHE A 114 16.25 -19.21 -5.10
CA PHE A 114 15.58 -18.19 -4.31
C PHE A 114 16.47 -16.95 -4.22
N VAL A 115 15.92 -15.83 -3.78
CA VAL A 115 16.69 -14.63 -3.46
C VAL A 115 16.88 -14.52 -1.96
N SER A 116 18.07 -14.14 -1.53
CA SER A 116 18.34 -13.72 -0.17
C SER A 116 19.32 -12.56 -0.20
N ASN A 117 18.96 -11.44 0.43
CA ASN A 117 19.86 -10.30 0.61
C ASN A 117 20.42 -9.78 -0.73
N GLY A 118 19.55 -9.61 -1.74
CA GLY A 118 19.93 -9.14 -3.08
C GLY A 118 20.86 -10.10 -3.85
N THR A 119 20.91 -11.36 -3.43
CA THR A 119 21.78 -12.39 -4.01
C THR A 119 20.95 -13.57 -4.49
N LEU A 120 21.23 -14.06 -5.69
CA LEU A 120 20.65 -15.30 -6.24
C LEU A 120 21.27 -16.50 -5.53
N ARG A 121 20.41 -17.36 -4.96
CA ARG A 121 20.83 -18.58 -4.26
C ARG A 121 20.23 -19.83 -4.87
N PHE A 122 21.00 -20.91 -4.91
CA PHE A 122 20.52 -22.22 -5.38
C PHE A 122 19.99 -23.02 -4.19
N ASP A 123 18.79 -23.59 -4.29
CA ASP A 123 18.19 -24.36 -3.19
C ASP A 123 18.90 -25.72 -3.05
N PRO A 124 19.54 -26.01 -1.90
CA PRO A 124 20.20 -27.29 -1.68
C PRO A 124 19.26 -28.49 -1.84
N LYS A 125 17.97 -28.35 -1.49
CA LYS A 125 16.96 -29.40 -1.66
C LYS A 125 16.75 -29.70 -3.15
N ALA A 126 16.72 -28.67 -3.99
CA ALA A 126 16.61 -28.85 -5.43
C ALA A 126 17.85 -29.55 -6.01
N VAL A 127 19.05 -29.21 -5.53
CA VAL A 127 20.29 -29.87 -5.94
C VAL A 127 20.29 -31.36 -5.56
N ILE A 128 19.83 -31.71 -4.34
CA ILE A 128 19.69 -33.10 -3.91
C ILE A 128 18.70 -33.87 -4.80
N LEU A 129 17.53 -33.27 -5.07
CA LEU A 129 16.47 -33.92 -5.84
C LEU A 129 16.84 -34.06 -7.33
N TYR A 130 17.31 -32.99 -7.95
CA TYR A 130 17.44 -32.89 -9.40
C TYR A 130 18.89 -32.96 -9.93
N GLY A 131 19.88 -33.05 -9.03
CA GLY A 131 21.30 -32.96 -9.36
C GLY A 131 21.76 -31.51 -9.53
N SER A 132 23.05 -31.33 -9.82
CA SER A 132 23.57 -30.01 -10.20
C SER A 132 22.84 -29.48 -11.44
N PHE A 133 22.54 -28.19 -11.47
CA PHE A 133 21.88 -27.53 -12.58
C PHE A 133 22.59 -26.24 -12.95
N LYS A 134 22.44 -25.85 -14.22
CA LYS A 134 22.91 -24.58 -14.75
C LYS A 134 21.70 -23.73 -15.11
N CYS A 135 21.76 -22.43 -14.83
CA CYS A 135 20.63 -21.52 -15.00
C CYS A 135 20.99 -20.35 -15.91
N ASN A 136 20.05 -19.97 -16.77
CA ASN A 136 20.08 -18.75 -17.56
C ASN A 136 19.15 -17.72 -16.90
N TYR A 137 19.65 -16.51 -16.74
CA TYR A 137 18.95 -15.40 -16.08
C TYR A 137 18.46 -14.40 -17.12
N PHE A 138 17.20 -14.02 -17.03
CA PHE A 138 16.55 -13.06 -17.92
C PHE A 138 16.01 -11.89 -17.08
N PRO A 139 16.68 -10.72 -17.10
CA PRO A 139 16.21 -9.55 -16.37
C PRO A 139 14.80 -9.16 -16.83
N LEU A 140 13.89 -8.87 -15.92
CA LEU A 140 12.57 -8.36 -16.27
C LEU A 140 12.63 -6.83 -16.36
N ILE A 141 12.12 -6.28 -17.47
CA ILE A 141 12.15 -4.85 -17.77
C ILE A 141 10.72 -4.34 -17.90
N ARG A 142 10.41 -3.21 -17.25
CA ARG A 142 9.13 -2.51 -17.44
C ARG A 142 9.13 -1.82 -18.80
N GLY A 143 8.06 -2.02 -19.58
CA GLY A 143 7.83 -1.30 -20.82
C GLY A 143 7.15 0.06 -20.59
N PRO A 144 6.72 0.73 -21.68
CA PRO A 144 5.86 1.92 -21.60
C PRO A 144 4.53 1.61 -20.92
N GLY A 145 4.05 2.52 -20.08
CA GLY A 145 2.83 2.34 -19.30
C GLY A 145 2.85 1.16 -18.32
N ASP A 146 1.66 0.84 -17.80
CA ASP A 146 1.46 -0.10 -16.71
C ASP A 146 1.02 -1.51 -17.15
N TYR A 147 1.11 -1.83 -18.43
CA TYR A 147 0.61 -3.11 -18.96
C TYR A 147 1.66 -3.88 -19.77
N ASN A 148 2.87 -3.32 -19.91
CA ASN A 148 3.91 -3.87 -20.76
C ASN A 148 5.14 -4.28 -19.94
N ILE A 149 5.63 -5.48 -20.23
CA ILE A 149 6.87 -6.02 -19.71
C ILE A 149 7.65 -6.71 -20.83
N THR A 150 8.97 -6.68 -20.75
CA THR A 150 9.88 -7.40 -21.65
C THR A 150 10.99 -8.06 -20.84
N TYR A 151 11.74 -8.94 -21.49
CA TYR A 151 12.95 -9.52 -20.90
C TYR A 151 14.18 -8.91 -21.54
N GLY A 152 15.15 -8.53 -20.72
CA GLY A 152 16.45 -8.03 -21.16
C GLY A 152 17.37 -9.14 -21.67
N ASN A 153 18.62 -8.76 -21.93
CA ASN A 153 19.65 -9.68 -22.40
C ASN A 153 19.88 -10.80 -21.39
N MET A 154 19.88 -12.03 -21.89
CA MET A 154 20.13 -13.23 -21.11
C MET A 154 21.57 -13.23 -20.57
N THR A 155 21.73 -13.59 -19.30
CA THR A 155 23.02 -13.97 -18.73
C THR A 155 23.06 -15.48 -18.59
N GLU A 156 23.97 -16.11 -19.33
CA GLU A 156 24.11 -17.57 -19.32
C GLU A 156 24.84 -18.06 -18.07
N TYR A 157 24.41 -19.21 -17.57
CA TYR A 157 25.10 -19.97 -16.52
C TYR A 157 25.44 -19.14 -15.28
N VAL A 158 24.45 -18.42 -14.75
CA VAL A 158 24.61 -17.69 -13.48
C VAL A 158 24.97 -18.66 -12.35
N GLN A 159 25.80 -18.19 -11.43
CA GLN A 159 26.33 -19.00 -10.32
C GLN A 159 25.56 -18.73 -9.03
N ASP A 160 25.51 -19.71 -8.13
CA ASP A 160 25.06 -19.48 -6.75
C ASP A 160 25.91 -18.37 -6.10
N GLY A 161 25.26 -17.39 -5.48
CA GLY A 161 25.93 -16.23 -4.90
C GLY A 161 26.07 -15.03 -5.84
N SER A 162 25.57 -15.12 -7.08
CA SER A 162 25.59 -13.99 -8.02
C SER A 162 24.69 -12.84 -7.53
N ALA A 163 25.18 -11.60 -7.62
CA ALA A 163 24.37 -10.42 -7.32
C ALA A 163 23.24 -10.26 -8.36
N LEU A 164 22.09 -9.76 -7.91
CA LEU A 164 20.99 -9.45 -8.83
C LEU A 164 21.37 -8.28 -9.74
N VAL A 165 20.90 -8.33 -11.00
CA VAL A 165 21.04 -7.24 -11.98
C VAL A 165 19.71 -6.53 -12.28
N SER A 166 18.60 -7.10 -11.83
CA SER A 166 17.26 -6.50 -11.84
C SER A 166 16.46 -7.00 -10.64
N ASP A 167 15.45 -6.23 -10.23
CA ASP A 167 14.58 -6.56 -9.10
C ASP A 167 13.79 -7.85 -9.35
N PHE A 168 13.35 -8.04 -10.59
CA PHE A 168 12.61 -9.21 -11.02
C PHE A 168 13.29 -9.86 -12.19
N PHE A 169 13.18 -11.18 -12.29
CA PHE A 169 13.82 -11.93 -13.37
C PHE A 169 13.13 -13.26 -13.60
N LYS A 170 13.12 -13.71 -14.86
CA LYS A 170 12.85 -15.10 -15.20
C LYS A 170 14.16 -15.87 -15.12
N ILE A 171 14.10 -17.08 -14.59
CA ILE A 171 15.23 -18.01 -14.60
C ILE A 171 14.81 -19.32 -15.27
N GLU A 172 15.70 -19.84 -16.11
CA GLU A 172 15.53 -21.13 -16.78
C GLU A 172 16.73 -22.01 -16.47
N CYS A 173 16.50 -23.13 -15.80
CA CYS A 173 17.55 -24.04 -15.36
C CYS A 173 17.38 -25.42 -15.98
N MET A 174 18.51 -26.04 -16.31
CA MET A 174 18.59 -27.42 -16.79
C MET A 174 19.51 -28.22 -15.86
N SER A 175 19.01 -29.34 -15.35
CA SER A 175 19.78 -30.23 -14.47
C SER A 175 20.50 -31.34 -15.23
N THR A 176 21.54 -31.90 -14.61
CA THR A 176 22.25 -33.10 -15.12
C THR A 176 21.34 -34.32 -15.24
N LYS A 177 20.24 -34.38 -14.48
CA LYS A 177 19.19 -35.40 -14.60
C LYS A 177 18.15 -35.10 -15.70
N LYS A 178 18.45 -34.17 -16.63
CA LYS A 178 17.58 -33.76 -17.74
C LYS A 178 16.19 -33.27 -17.27
N LYS A 179 16.14 -32.59 -16.13
CA LYS A 179 14.95 -31.88 -15.66
C LYS A 179 15.11 -30.39 -15.93
N ASN A 180 13.99 -29.73 -16.20
CA ASN A 180 13.95 -28.31 -16.48
C ASN A 180 13.16 -27.59 -15.40
N TYR A 181 13.58 -26.37 -15.11
CA TYR A 181 12.90 -25.46 -14.20
C TYR A 181 12.80 -24.09 -14.84
N THR A 182 11.59 -23.53 -14.83
CA THR A 182 11.35 -22.16 -15.25
C THR A 182 10.45 -21.50 -14.23
N ASN A 183 10.92 -20.40 -13.65
CA ASN A 183 10.10 -19.58 -12.77
C ASN A 183 10.55 -18.12 -12.83
N ILE A 184 9.72 -17.22 -12.32
CA ILE A 184 10.02 -15.80 -12.16
C ILE A 184 10.26 -15.54 -10.68
N HIS A 185 11.26 -14.75 -10.34
CA HIS A 185 11.64 -14.46 -8.96
C HIS A 185 11.67 -12.96 -8.71
N ALA A 186 11.51 -12.60 -7.45
CA ALA A 186 11.59 -11.23 -6.96
C ALA A 186 12.74 -11.09 -5.96
N GLY A 187 13.35 -9.91 -6.00
CA GLY A 187 14.42 -9.47 -5.12
C GLY A 187 14.64 -7.97 -5.28
N VAL A 188 15.63 -7.42 -4.59
CA VAL A 188 15.99 -6.01 -4.70
C VAL A 188 17.41 -5.91 -5.26
N HIS A 189 17.51 -5.34 -6.46
CA HIS A 189 18.76 -4.92 -7.06
C HIS A 189 19.11 -3.51 -6.55
N VAL A 190 20.34 -3.31 -6.06
CA VAL A 190 20.80 -1.99 -5.62
C VAL A 190 21.09 -1.13 -6.84
N ASN A 191 20.27 -0.09 -7.01
CA ASN A 191 20.40 0.85 -8.10
C ASN A 191 21.40 1.96 -7.72
N LYS A 192 22.48 2.07 -8.51
CA LYS A 192 23.54 3.06 -8.29
C LYS A 192 23.04 4.50 -8.37
N THR A 193 22.08 4.80 -9.24
CA THR A 193 21.49 6.14 -9.39
C THR A 193 20.72 6.53 -8.14
N ILE A 194 19.96 5.60 -7.57
CA ILE A 194 19.25 5.81 -6.30
C ILE A 194 20.26 6.04 -5.17
N LYS A 195 21.30 5.20 -5.05
CA LYS A 195 22.37 5.40 -4.05
C LYS A 195 23.08 6.74 -4.20
N ALA A 196 23.37 7.18 -5.43
CA ALA A 196 23.97 8.49 -5.67
C ALA A 196 23.05 9.63 -5.22
N ARG A 197 21.75 9.57 -5.55
CA ARG A 197 20.75 10.54 -5.06
C ARG A 197 20.72 10.59 -3.54
N LEU A 198 20.69 9.44 -2.87
CA LEU A 198 20.64 9.35 -1.41
C LEU A 198 21.94 9.84 -0.75
N ALA A 199 23.07 9.81 -1.45
CA ALA A 199 24.32 10.36 -0.95
C ALA A 199 24.32 11.90 -1.00
N SER A 200 23.74 12.49 -2.06
CA SER A 200 23.68 13.95 -2.23
C SER A 200 22.48 14.61 -1.56
N ASN A 201 21.39 13.87 -1.36
CA ASN A 201 20.14 14.37 -0.84
C ASN A 201 19.73 13.54 0.39
N LYS A 202 19.69 14.20 1.54
CA LYS A 202 19.32 13.60 2.83
C LYS A 202 18.06 14.25 3.36
N PRO A 203 17.30 13.56 4.22
CA PRO A 203 16.20 14.19 4.92
C PRO A 203 16.66 15.48 5.61
N PRO A 204 15.80 16.52 5.65
CA PRO A 204 16.14 17.78 6.30
C PRO A 204 16.65 17.57 7.73
N ALA A 205 17.66 18.34 8.16
CA ALA A 205 18.28 18.18 9.48
C ALA A 205 17.30 18.36 10.66
N GLY A 206 16.22 19.12 10.47
CA GLY A 206 15.13 19.26 11.45
C GLY A 206 14.01 18.22 11.32
N GLY A 207 14.08 17.31 10.35
CA GLY A 207 13.11 16.23 10.14
C GLY A 207 13.43 15.01 11.02
N LEU A 208 12.43 14.15 11.22
CA LEU A 208 12.59 12.94 12.04
C LEU A 208 13.57 11.92 11.42
N GLY A 209 13.77 11.94 10.10
CA GLY A 209 14.63 11.00 9.38
C GLY A 209 14.20 9.53 9.48
N LEU A 210 12.99 9.27 9.98
CA LEU A 210 12.46 7.91 10.17
C LEU A 210 12.00 7.31 8.87
N SER A 211 12.19 6.01 8.70
CA SER A 211 11.53 5.24 7.64
C SER A 211 10.04 5.09 7.96
N VAL A 212 9.21 5.20 6.94
CA VAL A 212 7.75 5.06 7.03
C VAL A 212 7.32 3.92 6.11
N ALA A 213 6.53 2.99 6.62
CA ALA A 213 5.96 1.89 5.84
C ALA A 213 4.46 1.81 6.09
N LEU A 214 3.68 2.02 5.02
CA LEU A 214 2.23 1.88 5.00
C LEU A 214 1.92 0.49 4.42
N LEU A 215 1.46 -0.41 5.28
CA LEU A 215 1.04 -1.76 4.89
C LEU A 215 -0.49 -1.82 4.90
N GLY A 216 -1.10 -1.90 3.73
CA GLY A 216 -2.54 -2.00 3.55
C GLY A 216 -2.97 -3.42 3.19
N PHE A 217 -4.14 -3.83 3.66
CA PHE A 217 -4.81 -5.06 3.25
C PHE A 217 -6.20 -4.70 2.74
N ASP A 218 -6.51 -5.14 1.53
CA ASP A 218 -7.76 -4.76 0.87
C ASP A 218 -9.00 -5.30 1.60
N SER A 219 -10.13 -4.58 1.54
CA SER A 219 -11.40 -5.00 2.14
C SER A 219 -11.35 -5.40 3.63
N MET A 220 -10.37 -4.91 4.40
CA MET A 220 -10.23 -5.22 5.83
C MET A 220 -10.79 -4.11 6.71
N SER A 221 -11.92 -4.38 7.38
CA SER A 221 -12.47 -3.50 8.42
C SER A 221 -11.71 -3.62 9.76
N ARG A 222 -11.91 -2.66 10.67
CA ARG A 222 -11.43 -2.76 12.07
C ARG A 222 -11.92 -4.06 12.74
N MET A 223 -13.17 -4.45 12.51
CA MET A 223 -13.70 -5.70 13.09
C MET A 223 -13.03 -6.93 12.48
N SER A 224 -12.75 -6.92 11.18
CA SER A 224 -11.96 -7.98 10.54
C SER A 224 -10.55 -8.04 11.09
N TRP A 225 -9.88 -6.91 11.31
CA TRP A 225 -8.56 -6.82 11.96
C TRP A 225 -8.57 -7.48 13.35
N LEU A 226 -9.52 -7.11 14.21
CA LEU A 226 -9.66 -7.66 15.56
C LEU A 226 -9.88 -9.18 15.57
N ARG A 227 -10.70 -9.70 14.64
CA ARG A 227 -11.02 -11.14 14.56
C ARG A 227 -9.91 -11.97 13.93
N ARG A 228 -9.28 -11.47 12.86
CA ARG A 228 -8.44 -12.28 11.95
C ARG A 228 -6.95 -12.13 12.17
N MET A 229 -6.51 -11.03 12.75
CA MET A 229 -5.11 -10.79 13.06
C MET A 229 -4.80 -10.56 14.55
N PRO A 230 -5.45 -11.24 15.54
CA PRO A 230 -5.17 -10.99 16.95
C PRO A 230 -3.72 -11.19 17.39
N ILE A 231 -2.94 -12.09 16.78
CA ILE A 231 -1.52 -12.28 17.12
C ILE A 231 -0.71 -11.06 16.66
N THR A 232 -0.90 -10.63 15.41
CA THR A 232 -0.25 -9.43 14.86
C THR A 232 -0.64 -8.20 15.66
N ARG A 233 -1.92 -8.01 15.96
CA ARG A 233 -2.40 -6.91 16.79
C ARG A 233 -1.76 -6.92 18.18
N ASN A 234 -1.76 -8.08 18.85
CA ASN A 234 -1.17 -8.20 20.18
C ASN A 234 0.31 -7.80 20.18
N TYR A 235 1.06 -8.24 19.17
CA TYR A 235 2.46 -7.85 19.01
C TYR A 235 2.60 -6.33 18.79
N LEU A 236 1.83 -5.75 17.88
CA LEU A 236 1.89 -4.31 17.61
C LEU A 236 1.54 -3.48 18.85
N VAL A 237 0.39 -3.74 19.48
CA VAL A 237 -0.12 -2.93 20.59
C VAL A 237 0.66 -3.18 21.87
N ASN A 238 0.85 -4.45 22.27
CA ASN A 238 1.38 -4.78 23.59
C ASN A 238 2.90 -4.95 23.60
N SER A 239 3.54 -5.21 22.45
CA SER A 239 5.01 -5.34 22.38
C SER A 239 5.69 -4.11 21.78
N LEU A 240 5.07 -3.45 20.79
CA LEU A 240 5.64 -2.25 20.15
C LEU A 240 4.99 -0.94 20.62
N ASN A 241 4.01 -0.99 21.53
CA ASN A 241 3.25 0.17 21.99
C ASN A 241 2.60 0.96 20.83
N ALA A 242 2.15 0.24 19.79
CA ALA A 242 1.48 0.85 18.65
C ALA A 242 0.15 1.47 19.08
N ILE A 243 -0.17 2.63 18.48
CA ILE A 243 -1.43 3.34 18.70
C ILE A 243 -2.46 2.83 17.71
N GLU A 244 -3.63 2.40 18.20
CA GLU A 244 -4.77 2.08 17.34
C GLU A 244 -5.67 3.30 17.14
N LEU A 245 -5.85 3.69 15.87
CA LEU A 245 -6.75 4.78 15.48
C LEU A 245 -8.19 4.24 15.38
N GLU A 246 -8.86 4.08 16.50
CA GLU A 246 -10.20 3.44 16.57
C GLU A 246 -11.30 4.22 15.83
N GLY A 247 -11.11 5.52 15.66
CA GLY A 247 -12.01 6.42 14.92
C GLY A 247 -11.63 6.62 13.45
N TYR A 248 -10.60 5.94 12.94
CA TYR A 248 -10.24 6.05 11.52
C TYR A 248 -11.37 5.53 10.62
N ASN A 249 -11.66 6.26 9.55
CA ASN A 249 -12.64 5.88 8.53
C ASN A 249 -12.19 6.31 7.14
N ILE A 250 -12.75 5.68 6.11
CA ILE A 250 -12.51 6.00 4.70
C ILE A 250 -13.37 7.18 4.25
N LEU A 251 -12.94 7.90 3.22
CA LEU A 251 -13.64 9.08 2.70
C LEU A 251 -14.61 8.77 1.55
N GLY A 252 -14.74 7.51 1.17
CA GLY A 252 -15.66 7.07 0.14
C GLY A 252 -15.57 5.58 -0.08
N ASP A 253 -16.45 5.07 -0.93
CA ASP A 253 -16.54 3.65 -1.25
C ASP A 253 -15.45 3.23 -2.25
N GLY A 254 -14.91 2.03 -2.04
CA GLY A 254 -13.85 1.44 -2.84
C GLY A 254 -12.43 1.90 -2.50
N THR A 255 -11.47 1.10 -2.96
CA THR A 255 -10.04 1.25 -2.66
C THR A 255 -9.44 2.61 -3.10
N PRO A 256 -9.74 3.16 -4.29
CA PRO A 256 -9.25 4.48 -4.68
C PRO A 256 -9.70 5.60 -3.75
N ALA A 257 -10.98 5.62 -3.37
CA ALA A 257 -11.53 6.65 -2.49
C ALA A 257 -10.95 6.58 -1.06
N ALA A 258 -10.50 5.40 -0.63
CA ALA A 258 -9.77 5.24 0.63
C ALA A 258 -8.30 5.68 0.51
N LEU A 259 -7.60 5.30 -0.58
CA LEU A 259 -6.16 5.50 -0.71
C LEU A 259 -5.77 6.90 -1.22
N LEU A 260 -6.54 7.50 -2.12
CA LEU A 260 -6.21 8.80 -2.70
C LEU A 260 -6.06 9.89 -1.62
N PRO A 261 -6.99 10.04 -0.65
CA PRO A 261 -6.82 11.05 0.40
C PRO A 261 -5.58 10.82 1.27
N ILE A 262 -5.25 9.57 1.56
CA ILE A 262 -4.05 9.21 2.35
C ILE A 262 -2.78 9.59 1.59
N LEU A 263 -2.76 9.35 0.28
CA LEU A 263 -1.55 9.43 -0.54
C LEU A 263 -1.39 10.75 -1.28
N THR A 264 -2.43 11.57 -1.35
CA THR A 264 -2.43 12.85 -2.09
C THR A 264 -2.97 14.02 -1.28
N GLY A 265 -3.61 13.76 -0.13
CA GLY A 265 -4.36 14.77 0.61
C GLY A 265 -5.64 15.25 -0.11
N LYS A 266 -6.09 14.54 -1.15
CA LYS A 266 -7.19 14.94 -2.03
C LYS A 266 -8.22 13.83 -2.23
N HIS A 267 -9.48 14.24 -2.37
CA HIS A 267 -10.54 13.36 -2.87
C HIS A 267 -10.36 13.10 -4.37
N GLU A 268 -10.91 11.98 -4.87
CA GLU A 268 -10.85 11.63 -6.30
C GLU A 268 -11.37 12.76 -7.21
N GLN A 269 -12.42 13.45 -6.79
CA GLN A 269 -13.06 14.54 -7.53
C GLN A 269 -12.23 15.83 -7.59
N GLU A 270 -11.24 15.98 -6.71
CA GLU A 270 -10.31 17.13 -6.72
C GLU A 270 -9.08 16.89 -7.61
N LEU A 271 -8.91 15.66 -8.09
CA LEU A 271 -7.77 15.24 -8.89
C LEU A 271 -8.11 15.28 -10.39
N PRO A 272 -7.11 15.37 -11.28
CA PRO A 272 -7.32 15.23 -12.71
C PRO A 272 -8.09 13.95 -13.07
N GLU A 273 -8.95 14.03 -14.07
CA GLU A 273 -9.74 12.88 -14.52
C GLU A 273 -8.82 11.75 -14.99
N ALA A 274 -8.90 10.60 -14.34
CA ALA A 274 -8.07 9.43 -14.63
C ALA A 274 -8.87 8.14 -14.84
N ARG A 275 -10.21 8.21 -14.77
CA ARG A 275 -11.07 7.03 -14.90
C ARG A 275 -11.12 6.55 -16.34
N ARG A 276 -10.93 5.24 -16.52
CA ARG A 276 -10.96 4.57 -17.83
C ARG A 276 -12.26 4.76 -18.61
N SER A 277 -13.37 4.91 -17.90
CA SER A 277 -14.70 5.09 -18.50
C SER A 277 -14.99 6.51 -18.95
N MET A 278 -14.08 7.46 -18.67
CA MET A 278 -14.26 8.88 -18.97
C MET A 278 -13.38 9.30 -20.15
N ASN A 279 -13.95 10.11 -21.04
CA ASN A 279 -13.21 10.70 -22.16
C ASN A 279 -12.19 11.73 -21.63
N PHE A 280 -11.08 11.88 -22.37
CA PHE A 280 -9.99 12.82 -22.01
C PHE A 280 -9.37 12.56 -20.62
N SER A 281 -9.38 11.30 -20.19
CA SER A 281 -8.71 10.85 -18.97
C SER A 281 -7.20 10.70 -19.20
N ASN A 282 -6.42 10.98 -18.15
CA ASN A 282 -4.96 10.83 -18.15
C ASN A 282 -4.52 9.76 -17.14
N PRO A 283 -3.32 9.17 -17.32
CA PRO A 283 -2.65 8.41 -16.27
C PRO A 283 -2.53 9.22 -14.97
N VAL A 284 -2.42 8.52 -13.84
CA VAL A 284 -2.41 9.17 -12.51
C VAL A 284 -1.06 9.79 -12.14
N ASP A 285 -0.12 9.84 -13.08
CA ASP A 285 1.24 10.33 -12.91
C ASP A 285 1.28 11.75 -12.36
N ASP A 286 0.35 12.63 -12.76
CA ASP A 286 0.34 14.05 -12.37
C ASP A 286 -0.28 14.31 -10.99
N PHE A 287 -0.77 13.29 -10.30
CA PHE A 287 -1.34 13.48 -8.96
C PHE A 287 -0.25 13.91 -7.96
N PRO A 288 -0.62 14.66 -6.89
CA PRO A 288 0.33 15.14 -5.88
C PRO A 288 0.66 14.04 -4.88
N TRP A 289 1.27 12.96 -5.37
CA TRP A 289 1.59 11.79 -4.57
C TRP A 289 2.64 12.10 -3.50
N ILE A 290 2.34 11.74 -2.25
CA ILE A 290 3.22 11.95 -1.09
C ILE A 290 4.59 11.26 -1.24
N TRP A 291 4.67 10.14 -1.98
CA TRP A 291 5.96 9.49 -2.25
C TRP A 291 6.89 10.36 -3.11
N LYS A 292 6.38 11.28 -3.94
CA LYS A 292 7.23 12.24 -4.66
C LYS A 292 7.94 13.16 -3.68
N ASP A 293 7.23 13.62 -2.66
CA ASP A 293 7.81 14.48 -1.62
C ASP A 293 8.88 13.73 -0.82
N PHE A 294 8.61 12.48 -0.42
CA PHE A 294 9.61 11.64 0.24
C PHE A 294 10.84 11.39 -0.65
N GLN A 295 10.65 11.06 -1.92
CA GLN A 295 11.75 10.85 -2.87
C GLN A 295 12.62 12.11 -3.02
N ASN A 296 11.97 13.28 -3.14
CA ASN A 296 12.62 14.59 -3.22
C ASN A 296 13.33 14.99 -1.92
N ASN A 297 13.02 14.35 -0.80
CA ASN A 297 13.68 14.55 0.50
C ASN A 297 14.65 13.41 0.87
N GLY A 298 15.16 12.69 -0.12
CA GLY A 298 16.25 11.73 0.11
C GLY A 298 15.79 10.39 0.70
N TYR A 299 14.55 9.97 0.44
CA TYR A 299 14.06 8.65 0.79
C TYR A 299 14.13 7.68 -0.40
N VAL A 300 14.29 6.39 -0.11
CA VAL A 300 13.98 5.30 -1.04
C VAL A 300 12.47 5.09 -1.04
N THR A 301 11.84 5.14 -2.20
CA THR A 301 10.37 5.00 -2.30
C THR A 301 9.95 3.67 -2.90
N SER A 302 8.82 3.12 -2.45
CA SER A 302 8.29 1.91 -3.07
C SER A 302 6.77 1.87 -3.06
N TRP A 303 6.21 1.41 -4.19
CA TRP A 303 4.80 1.09 -4.36
C TRP A 303 4.65 -0.39 -4.78
N ALA A 304 3.78 -1.13 -4.09
CA ALA A 304 3.54 -2.53 -4.40
C ALA A 304 2.08 -2.92 -4.19
N ASP A 305 1.37 -3.19 -5.28
CA ASP A 305 0.07 -3.87 -5.29
C ASP A 305 0.22 -5.30 -5.85
N ALA A 306 -0.59 -6.25 -5.38
CA ALA A 306 -0.33 -7.68 -5.57
C ALA A 306 -1.26 -8.43 -6.54
N GLU A 307 -2.24 -7.75 -7.16
CA GLU A 307 -3.21 -8.38 -8.06
C GLU A 307 -3.46 -7.50 -9.29
N VAL A 308 -3.02 -7.94 -10.46
CA VAL A 308 -3.00 -7.12 -11.69
C VAL A 308 -4.39 -6.64 -12.10
N SER A 309 -5.39 -7.51 -11.96
CA SER A 309 -6.75 -7.31 -12.47
C SER A 309 -7.57 -6.31 -11.66
N ILE A 310 -7.28 -6.18 -10.37
CA ILE A 310 -8.04 -5.36 -9.41
C ILE A 310 -7.13 -4.39 -8.64
N ALA A 311 -5.96 -4.07 -9.20
CA ALA A 311 -5.01 -3.14 -8.62
C ALA A 311 -5.66 -1.75 -8.38
N PRO A 312 -5.41 -1.10 -7.23
CA PRO A 312 -6.15 0.10 -6.81
C PRO A 312 -6.19 1.20 -7.86
N PHE A 313 -5.08 1.46 -8.54
CA PHE A 313 -4.97 2.54 -9.51
C PHE A 313 -5.06 2.06 -10.97
N ASN A 314 -5.39 0.80 -11.22
CA ASN A 314 -5.48 0.26 -12.58
C ASN A 314 -6.85 -0.33 -12.91
N TYR A 315 -7.66 -0.71 -11.92
CA TYR A 315 -8.98 -1.27 -12.18
C TYR A 315 -9.94 -0.24 -12.78
N ARG A 316 -10.15 0.88 -12.07
CA ARG A 316 -11.01 1.99 -12.51
C ARG A 316 -10.24 3.14 -13.15
N LEU A 317 -8.98 3.31 -12.77
CA LEU A 317 -8.10 4.38 -13.28
C LEU A 317 -7.15 3.84 -14.36
N LEU A 318 -6.57 4.74 -15.14
CA LEU A 318 -5.67 4.38 -16.25
C LEU A 318 -4.34 3.75 -15.78
N GLY A 319 -3.96 3.93 -14.52
CA GLY A 319 -2.68 3.51 -13.97
C GLY A 319 -1.59 4.55 -14.19
N PHE A 320 -0.35 4.10 -14.11
CA PHE A 320 0.83 4.94 -14.28
C PHE A 320 1.46 4.76 -15.66
N GLU A 321 1.86 5.86 -16.28
CA GLU A 321 2.68 5.86 -17.48
C GLU A 321 4.15 5.56 -17.13
N HIS A 322 4.67 6.22 -16.10
CA HIS A 322 6.01 6.04 -15.57
C HIS A 322 6.03 5.29 -14.24
N SER A 323 7.19 4.79 -13.82
CA SER A 323 7.28 4.16 -12.50
C SER A 323 7.03 5.22 -11.41
N PRO A 324 6.07 5.02 -10.50
CA PRO A 324 5.69 6.06 -9.53
C PRO A 324 6.70 6.23 -8.39
N THR A 325 7.57 5.25 -8.18
CA THR A 325 8.52 5.17 -7.06
C THR A 325 9.83 4.53 -7.51
N ASP A 326 10.86 4.56 -6.67
CA ASP A 326 12.13 3.89 -6.95
C ASP A 326 11.98 2.38 -7.20
N TYR A 327 11.10 1.75 -6.41
CA TYR A 327 10.85 0.33 -6.44
C TYR A 327 9.36 0.04 -6.62
N PHE A 328 9.00 -0.46 -7.80
CA PHE A 328 7.62 -0.72 -8.18
C PHE A 328 7.37 -2.19 -8.52
N MET A 329 6.50 -2.87 -7.76
CA MET A 329 6.33 -4.33 -7.88
C MET A 329 5.48 -4.80 -9.07
N ARG A 330 4.75 -3.90 -9.72
CA ARG A 330 3.81 -4.25 -10.79
C ARG A 330 4.41 -5.08 -11.94
N PRO A 331 5.63 -4.83 -12.45
CA PRO A 331 6.23 -5.67 -13.48
C PRO A 331 6.30 -7.14 -13.07
N PHE A 332 6.64 -7.44 -11.82
CA PHE A 332 6.63 -8.81 -11.30
C PHE A 332 5.26 -9.44 -11.45
N PHE A 333 4.21 -8.78 -10.96
CA PHE A 333 2.85 -9.30 -11.00
C PHE A 333 2.33 -9.48 -12.42
N LEU A 334 2.64 -8.56 -13.34
CA LEU A 334 2.35 -8.73 -14.77
C LEU A 334 3.02 -9.98 -15.36
N ALA A 335 4.26 -10.27 -14.97
CA ALA A 335 5.00 -11.43 -15.46
C ALA A 335 4.47 -12.75 -14.88
N VAL A 336 4.10 -12.78 -13.60
CA VAL A 336 3.66 -14.02 -12.93
C VAL A 336 2.18 -14.33 -13.11
N ASP A 337 1.32 -13.32 -13.34
CA ASP A 337 -0.13 -13.52 -13.45
C ASP A 337 -0.53 -14.60 -14.48
N PRO A 338 0.01 -14.60 -15.72
CA PRO A 338 -0.28 -15.66 -16.70
C PRO A 338 0.21 -17.05 -16.27
N THR A 339 1.16 -17.12 -15.33
CA THR A 339 1.76 -18.37 -14.86
C THR A 339 1.01 -18.99 -13.69
N TYR A 340 0.15 -18.24 -12.98
CA TYR A 340 -0.50 -18.72 -11.77
C TYR A 340 -1.40 -19.94 -11.97
N LYS A 341 -1.92 -20.16 -13.18
CA LYS A 341 -2.67 -21.38 -13.53
C LYS A 341 -1.83 -22.66 -13.41
N LYS A 342 -0.50 -22.56 -13.38
CA LYS A 342 0.43 -23.69 -13.20
C LYS A 342 0.59 -24.12 -11.74
N TYR A 343 0.20 -23.26 -10.78
CA TYR A 343 0.41 -23.48 -9.36
C TYR A 343 -0.91 -23.67 -8.62
N SER A 344 -0.84 -24.19 -7.39
CA SER A 344 -1.99 -24.19 -6.50
C SER A 344 -2.46 -22.76 -6.21
N ARG A 345 -3.74 -22.61 -5.88
CA ARG A 345 -4.34 -21.30 -5.55
C ARG A 345 -3.51 -20.61 -4.45
N TYR A 346 -3.22 -19.32 -4.64
CA TYR A 346 -2.39 -18.49 -3.76
C TYR A 346 -0.90 -18.87 -3.65
N CYS A 347 -0.41 -19.74 -4.55
CA CYS A 347 0.99 -20.13 -4.60
C CYS A 347 1.72 -19.54 -5.82
N HIS A 348 3.01 -19.35 -5.63
CA HIS A 348 4.01 -19.02 -6.63
C HIS A 348 5.17 -20.00 -6.49
N GLY A 349 5.18 -21.07 -7.29
CA GLY A 349 6.06 -22.20 -7.06
C GLY A 349 5.84 -22.85 -5.68
N SER A 350 6.91 -22.99 -4.90
CA SER A 350 6.88 -23.53 -3.53
C SER A 350 6.42 -22.54 -2.46
N GLU A 351 6.10 -21.30 -2.81
CA GLU A 351 5.91 -20.22 -1.83
C GLU A 351 4.51 -19.59 -1.92
N PRO A 352 3.87 -19.25 -0.79
CA PRO A 352 2.66 -18.45 -0.83
C PRO A 352 2.93 -17.06 -1.42
N LYS A 353 2.01 -16.56 -2.26
CA LYS A 353 2.15 -15.23 -2.91
C LYS A 353 2.39 -14.09 -1.91
N HIS A 354 1.70 -14.11 -0.76
CA HIS A 354 1.88 -13.11 0.30
C HIS A 354 3.28 -13.14 0.93
N MET A 355 3.93 -14.31 0.96
CA MET A 355 5.30 -14.42 1.46
C MET A 355 6.31 -13.85 0.47
N VAL A 356 6.09 -14.00 -0.84
CA VAL A 356 6.92 -13.34 -1.86
C VAL A 356 6.82 -11.82 -1.71
N TRP A 357 5.60 -11.29 -1.55
CA TRP A 357 5.36 -9.86 -1.31
C TRP A 357 6.00 -9.35 0.00
N LEU A 358 5.81 -10.05 1.13
CA LEU A 358 6.43 -9.69 2.42
C LEU A 358 7.96 -9.75 2.38
N LYS A 359 8.54 -10.76 1.72
CA LYS A 359 10.00 -10.88 1.58
C LYS A 359 10.59 -9.74 0.77
N TRP A 360 9.88 -9.27 -0.26
CA TRP A 360 10.35 -8.13 -1.06
C TRP A 360 10.42 -6.84 -0.23
N ILE A 361 9.47 -6.62 0.69
CA ILE A 361 9.56 -5.54 1.70
C ILE A 361 10.83 -5.71 2.55
N GLN A 362 11.07 -6.92 3.07
CA GLN A 362 12.25 -7.20 3.90
C GLN A 362 13.56 -6.96 3.13
N ASP A 363 13.63 -7.37 1.87
CA ASP A 363 14.79 -7.13 1.01
C ASP A 363 15.05 -5.63 0.82
N LEU A 364 14.01 -4.79 0.68
CA LEU A 364 14.19 -3.33 0.61
C LEU A 364 14.82 -2.78 1.90
N PHE A 365 14.38 -3.26 3.07
CA PHE A 365 14.97 -2.89 4.35
C PHE A 365 16.42 -3.35 4.48
N TYR A 366 16.74 -4.54 3.97
CA TYR A 366 18.10 -5.08 4.03
C TYR A 366 19.06 -4.36 3.08
N MET A 367 18.68 -4.21 1.80
CA MET A 367 19.56 -3.66 0.76
C MET A 367 19.83 -2.15 0.92
N TYR A 368 18.91 -1.45 1.59
CA TYR A 368 19.03 -0.02 1.89
C TYR A 368 19.10 0.24 3.39
N LYS A 369 19.76 -0.63 4.16
CA LYS A 369 19.78 -0.60 5.63
C LYS A 369 19.91 0.79 6.24
N ASP A 370 20.87 1.59 5.76
CA ASP A 370 21.22 2.89 6.34
C ASP A 370 20.50 4.07 5.67
N ASP A 371 19.66 3.81 4.68
CA ASP A 371 18.91 4.84 3.96
C ASP A 371 17.45 4.89 4.43
N PRO A 372 16.86 6.09 4.58
CA PRO A 372 15.46 6.24 4.97
C PRO A 372 14.52 5.80 3.84
N LYS A 373 13.38 5.22 4.20
CA LYS A 373 12.44 4.58 3.25
C LYS A 373 11.03 5.11 3.41
N PHE A 374 10.32 5.28 2.32
CA PHE A 374 8.88 5.52 2.30
C PHE A 374 8.22 4.45 1.43
N LEU A 375 7.57 3.49 2.06
CA LEU A 375 6.97 2.34 1.38
C LEU A 375 5.46 2.41 1.51
N VAL A 376 4.75 2.21 0.41
CA VAL A 376 3.30 1.99 0.42
C VAL A 376 3.03 0.67 -0.28
N HIS A 377 2.67 -0.33 0.50
CA HIS A 377 2.52 -1.71 0.02
C HIS A 377 1.11 -2.16 0.37
N PHE A 378 0.34 -2.50 -0.65
CA PHE A 378 -1.09 -2.80 -0.53
C PHE A 378 -1.40 -4.20 -1.05
N TYR A 379 -1.84 -5.09 -0.16
CA TYR A 379 -2.05 -6.50 -0.47
C TYR A 379 -3.54 -6.84 -0.65
N THR A 380 -3.89 -7.30 -1.85
CA THR A 380 -5.27 -7.59 -2.26
C THR A 380 -5.66 -9.09 -2.26
N PRO A 381 -4.82 -10.05 -2.71
CA PRO A 381 -5.27 -11.42 -3.04
C PRO A 381 -5.92 -12.25 -1.93
N LEU A 382 -5.63 -11.98 -0.65
CA LEU A 382 -6.14 -12.78 0.48
C LEU A 382 -7.26 -12.11 1.26
N SER A 383 -7.73 -10.95 0.84
CA SER A 383 -8.76 -10.24 1.60
C SER A 383 -9.86 -9.62 0.76
N HIS A 384 -9.63 -9.37 -0.53
CA HIS A 384 -10.61 -8.71 -1.40
C HIS A 384 -11.99 -9.38 -1.40
N ASP A 385 -12.09 -10.65 -1.82
CA ASP A 385 -13.37 -11.35 -1.98
C ASP A 385 -13.78 -12.14 -0.71
N ASP A 386 -12.80 -12.61 0.06
CA ASP A 386 -13.04 -13.39 1.26
C ASP A 386 -11.97 -13.12 2.32
N ASN A 387 -12.32 -12.27 3.28
CA ASN A 387 -11.47 -11.97 4.43
C ASN A 387 -11.08 -13.24 5.23
N ASN A 388 -11.81 -14.36 5.15
CA ASN A 388 -11.48 -15.59 5.89
C ASN A 388 -10.16 -16.23 5.45
N LEU A 389 -9.61 -15.82 4.30
CA LEU A 389 -8.30 -16.26 3.83
C LEU A 389 -7.14 -15.63 4.64
N ILE A 390 -7.38 -14.48 5.30
CA ILE A 390 -6.52 -14.01 6.37
C ILE A 390 -6.86 -14.81 7.62
N THR A 391 -6.08 -15.87 7.85
CA THR A 391 -6.32 -16.82 8.92
C THR A 391 -5.03 -17.23 9.64
N MET A 392 -5.12 -17.44 10.95
CA MET A 392 -3.97 -17.71 11.84
C MET A 392 -3.97 -19.09 12.47
#